data_AF-F0QSD1-F1
#
_entry.id   AF-F0QSD1-F1
#
_cell.length_a   1.000
_cell.length_b   1.000
_cell.length_c   1.000
_cell.angle_alpha   90.00
_cell.angle_beta   90.00
_cell.angle_gamma   90.00
#
_symmetry.space_group_name_H-M   'P 1'
#
loop_
_entity.id
_entity.type
_entity.pdbx_description
1 polymer ?
#
loop_
_entity_poly.entity_id
_entity_poly.type
_entity_poly.pdbx_seq_one_letter_code
_entity_poly.pdbx_strand_id
1 'polypeptide(L)'
;MTVVGFNWPVEHDHSVAVIVDGELVFASEEERWTRHKHSPGEPPINALKQAFKFLKNKYGIKPKEIDAYAVNFHPGILPNKLYMQAS
;
A
#
# COMPACT_ATOMS: atom_id res chain seq x y z
N MET A 1 7.44 0.38 16.68
CA MET A 1 7.59 1.01 15.35
C MET A 1 6.62 0.35 14.37
N THR A 2 5.81 1.15 13.68
CA THR A 2 4.83 0.71 12.69
C THR A 2 5.13 1.33 11.34
N VAL A 3 5.32 0.48 10.32
CA VAL A 3 5.62 0.90 8.96
C VAL A 3 4.56 0.34 8.01
N VAL A 4 4.05 1.20 7.13
CA VAL A 4 3.14 0.80 6.04
C VAL A 4 3.89 0.87 4.72
N GLY A 5 4.02 -0.26 4.03
CA GLY A 5 4.69 -0.39 2.75
C GLY A 5 3.72 -0.51 1.59
N PHE A 6 4.12 -0.01 0.42
CA PHE A 6 3.34 -0.06 -0.82
C PHE A 6 4.15 -0.67 -1.98
N ASN A 7 3.49 -1.52 -2.77
CA ASN A 7 3.87 -1.77 -4.16
C ASN A 7 3.09 -0.79 -5.06
N TRP A 8 3.62 0.40 -5.31
CA TRP A 8 3.01 1.47 -6.10
C TRP A 8 4.05 2.60 -6.28
N PRO A 9 4.14 3.32 -7.41
CA PRO A 9 3.24 3.36 -8.58
C PRO A 9 3.75 2.56 -9.79
N VAL A 10 4.04 1.27 -9.62
CA VAL A 10 4.32 0.38 -10.76
C VAL A 10 3.08 0.17 -11.63
N GLU A 11 3.24 -0.49 -12.77
CA GLU A 11 2.14 -0.75 -13.70
C GLU A 11 1.04 -1.65 -13.10
N HIS A 12 1.41 -2.67 -12.31
CA HIS A 12 0.50 -3.71 -11.83
C HIS A 12 0.84 -4.26 -10.44
N ASP A 13 -0.06 -5.10 -9.91
CA ASP A 13 0.02 -5.84 -8.64
C ASP A 13 0.07 -4.96 -7.38
N HIS A 14 -0.67 -3.85 -7.38
CA HIS A 14 -0.61 -2.92 -6.27
C HIS A 14 -1.06 -3.54 -4.96
N SER A 15 -0.30 -3.28 -3.90
CA SER A 15 -0.50 -3.93 -2.61
C SER A 15 -0.04 -3.06 -1.45
N VAL A 16 -0.54 -3.42 -0.27
CA VAL A 16 -0.15 -2.83 1.02
C VAL A 16 0.34 -3.93 1.95
N ALA A 17 1.45 -3.66 2.62
CA ALA A 17 1.95 -4.47 3.73
C ALA A 17 2.13 -3.61 4.99
N VAL A 18 1.97 -4.20 6.16
CA VAL A 18 2.21 -3.53 7.44
C VAL A 18 3.14 -4.35 8.31
N ILE A 19 4.18 -3.69 8.81
CA ILE A 19 5.09 -4.23 9.83
C ILE A 19 4.84 -3.50 11.15
N VAL A 20 4.67 -4.26 12.23
CA VAL A 20 4.59 -3.75 13.61
C VAL A 20 5.69 -4.43 14.41
N ASP A 21 6.60 -3.64 14.96
CA ASP A 21 7.72 -4.10 15.81
C ASP A 21 8.56 -5.23 15.18
N GLY A 22 8.74 -5.17 13.86
CA GLY A 22 9.51 -6.14 13.09
C GLY A 22 8.71 -7.33 12.55
N GLU A 23 7.43 -7.45 12.92
CA GLU A 23 6.56 -8.53 12.44
C GLU A 23 5.66 -8.07 11.28
N LEU A 24 5.53 -8.89 10.24
CA LEU A 24 4.54 -8.69 9.18
C LEU A 24 3.15 -9.04 9.72
N VAL A 25 2.31 -8.03 9.93
CA VAL A 25 0.98 -8.22 10.56
C VAL A 25 -0.18 -8.18 9.56
N PHE A 26 0.02 -7.55 8.41
CA PHE A 26 -0.99 -7.44 7.35
C PHE A 26 -0.30 -7.39 5.99
N ALA A 27 -0.87 -8.08 4.99
CA ALA A 27 -0.49 -7.95 3.59
C ALA A 27 -1.70 -8.22 2.71
N SER A 28 -1.98 -7.35 1.74
CA SER A 28 -3.09 -7.55 0.82
C SER A 28 -2.87 -6.80 -0.50
N GLU A 29 -3.24 -7.44 -1.61
CA GLU A 29 -3.31 -6.82 -2.94
C GLU A 29 -4.64 -6.09 -3.15
N GLU A 30 -4.60 -5.04 -3.97
CA GLU A 30 -5.77 -4.23 -4.32
C GLU A 30 -6.82 -5.03 -5.10
N GLU A 31 -6.38 -5.92 -6.00
CA GLU A 31 -7.28 -6.77 -6.82
C GLU A 31 -8.23 -7.65 -6.00
N ARG A 32 -7.89 -7.96 -4.74
CA ARG A 32 -8.76 -8.73 -3.83
C ARG A 32 -10.03 -7.98 -3.52
N TRP A 33 -9.97 -6.65 -3.54
CA TRP A 33 -11.02 -5.72 -3.18
C TRP A 33 -11.72 -5.12 -4.40
N THR A 34 -10.97 -4.72 -5.43
CA THR A 34 -11.54 -4.13 -6.66
C THR A 34 -12.06 -5.20 -7.62
N ARG A 35 -11.54 -6.43 -7.53
CA ARG A 35 -11.79 -7.53 -8.47
C ARG A 35 -11.24 -7.25 -9.88
N HIS A 36 -10.41 -6.23 -10.04
CA HIS A 36 -9.69 -5.94 -11.27
C HIS A 36 -8.35 -6.68 -11.24
N LYS A 37 -8.23 -7.71 -12.06
CA LYS A 37 -7.04 -8.56 -12.10
C LYS A 37 -5.79 -7.71 -12.34
N HIS A 38 -4.75 -7.90 -11.53
CA HIS A 38 -3.49 -7.16 -11.52
C HIS A 38 -3.58 -5.67 -11.22
N SER A 39 -4.77 -5.13 -10.91
CA SER A 39 -4.96 -3.73 -10.50
C SER A 39 -4.32 -2.66 -11.43
N PRO A 40 -4.30 -2.80 -12.76
CA PRO A 40 -3.44 -1.98 -13.63
C PRO A 40 -3.68 -0.47 -13.45
N GLY A 41 -2.63 0.28 -13.10
CA GLY A 41 -2.68 1.72 -12.86
C GLY A 41 -3.48 2.18 -11.61
N GLU A 42 -4.00 1.26 -10.80
CA GLU A 42 -4.83 1.60 -9.63
C GLU A 42 -3.98 1.90 -8.39
N PRO A 43 -4.28 2.94 -7.61
CA PRO A 43 -3.68 3.09 -6.29
C PRO A 43 -4.25 2.03 -5.32
N PRO A 44 -3.47 1.48 -4.37
CA PRO A 44 -3.92 0.42 -3.46
C PRO A 44 -4.78 0.96 -2.30
N ILE A 45 -5.85 1.69 -2.63
CA ILE A 45 -6.72 2.40 -1.69
C ILE A 45 -7.52 1.43 -0.82
N ASN A 46 -8.09 0.38 -1.42
CA ASN A 46 -8.90 -0.57 -0.65
C ASN A 46 -8.03 -1.45 0.25
N ALA A 47 -6.89 -1.91 -0.23
CA ALA A 47 -5.89 -2.60 0.58
C ALA A 47 -5.45 -1.73 1.78
N LEU A 48 -5.18 -0.43 1.56
CA LEU A 48 -4.82 0.52 2.63
C LEU A 48 -5.94 0.71 3.65
N LYS A 49 -7.19 0.84 3.20
CA LYS A 49 -8.36 0.94 4.10
C LYS A 49 -8.47 -0.29 5.00
N GLN A 50 -8.19 -1.47 4.46
CA GLN A 50 -8.29 -2.73 5.21
C GLN A 50 -7.11 -2.90 6.17
N ALA A 51 -5.91 -2.47 5.78
CA ALA A 51 -4.76 -2.36 6.68
C ALA A 51 -5.09 -1.49 7.90
N PHE A 52 -5.67 -0.30 7.71
CA PHE A 52 -6.03 0.56 8.84
C PHE A 52 -7.19 0.03 9.68
N LYS A 53 -8.18 -0.65 9.09
CA LYS A 53 -9.22 -1.35 9.85
C LYS A 53 -8.60 -2.44 10.72
N PHE A 54 -7.68 -3.23 10.18
CA PHE A 54 -6.98 -4.29 10.90
C PHE A 54 -6.14 -3.72 12.04
N LEU A 55 -5.33 -2.69 11.78
CA LEU A 55 -4.51 -2.02 12.78
C LEU A 55 -5.33 -1.43 13.92
N LYS A 56 -6.43 -0.74 13.60
CA LYS A 56 -7.34 -0.19 14.60
C LYS A 56 -7.95 -1.29 15.47
N ASN A 57 -8.43 -2.37 14.85
CA ASN A 57 -9.15 -3.43 15.56
C ASN A 57 -8.22 -4.32 16.40
N LYS A 58 -7.01 -4.63 15.91
CA LYS A 58 -6.09 -5.57 16.58
C LYS A 58 -5.07 -4.88 17.49
N TYR A 59 -4.61 -3.68 17.13
CA TYR A 59 -3.54 -2.97 17.84
C TYR A 59 -3.96 -1.61 18.40
N GLY A 60 -5.16 -1.10 18.07
CA GLY A 60 -5.58 0.24 18.48
C GLY A 60 -4.89 1.39 17.73
N ILE A 61 -4.04 1.08 16.75
CA ILE A 61 -3.20 2.04 16.01
C ILE A 61 -4.04 2.82 15.00
N LYS A 62 -3.88 4.16 14.98
CA LYS A 62 -4.53 5.09 14.04
C LYS A 62 -3.54 5.55 12.96
N PRO A 63 -4.03 6.08 11.82
CA PRO A 63 -3.16 6.56 10.73
C PRO A 63 -2.11 7.59 11.15
N LYS A 64 -2.41 8.42 12.16
CA LYS A 64 -1.49 9.44 12.69
C LYS A 64 -0.34 8.88 13.55
N GLU A 65 -0.39 7.59 13.88
CA GLU A 65 0.59 6.89 14.72
C GLU A 65 1.52 6.00 13.89
N ILE A 66 1.43 6.06 12.56
CA ILE A 66 2.35 5.38 11.65
C ILE A 66 3.68 6.13 11.64
N ASP A 67 4.77 5.43 11.93
CA ASP A 67 6.10 6.03 12.02
C ASP A 67 6.69 6.33 10.63
N ALA A 68 6.42 5.47 9.65
CA ALA A 68 6.91 5.63 8.29
C ALA A 68 5.98 4.99 7.25
N TYR A 69 6.00 5.59 6.06
CA TYR A 69 5.45 5.01 4.84
C TYR A 69 6.59 4.70 3.88
N ALA A 70 6.56 3.51 3.27
CA ALA A 70 7.60 3.05 2.36
C ALA A 70 7.00 2.72 0.99
N VAL A 71 7.72 3.08 -0.06
CA VAL A 71 7.44 2.68 -1.44
C VAL A 71 8.57 1.80 -1.95
N ASN A 72 8.26 0.89 -2.86
CA ASN A 72 9.22 -0.11 -3.36
C ASN A 72 10.18 0.40 -4.46
N PHE A 73 10.08 1.68 -4.82
CA PHE A 73 10.98 2.34 -5.75
C PHE A 73 11.44 3.68 -5.21
N HIS A 74 12.65 4.10 -5.60
CA HIS A 74 13.12 5.44 -5.31
C HIS A 74 12.33 6.46 -6.16
N PRO A 75 11.64 7.45 -5.55
CA PRO A 75 10.81 8.40 -6.29
C PRO A 75 11.57 9.23 -7.32
N GLY A 76 12.87 9.48 -7.09
CA GLY A 76 13.72 10.26 -7.99
C GLY A 76 14.22 9.53 -9.24
N ILE A 77 14.00 8.21 -9.37
CA ILE A 77 14.49 7.39 -10.50
C ILE A 77 13.34 6.96 -11.43
N LEU A 78 12.08 7.05 -11.01
CA LEU A 78 10.95 6.64 -11.85
C LEU A 78 10.81 7.58 -13.06
N PRO A 79 10.80 7.06 -14.29
CA PRO A 79 10.61 7.90 -15.47
C PRO A 79 9.21 8.53 -15.44
N ASN A 80 9.13 9.84 -15.68
CA ASN A 80 7.91 10.67 -15.74
C ASN A 80 6.76 10.10 -16.60
N LYS A 81 6.97 9.03 -17.37
CA LYS A 81 5.97 8.43 -18.26
C LYS A 81 4.92 7.54 -17.57
N LEU A 82 5.19 7.02 -16.37
CA LEU A 82 4.19 6.20 -15.63
C LEU A 82 3.04 7.06 -15.07
N TYR A 83 3.25 8.37 -14.89
CA TYR A 83 2.26 9.29 -14.30
C TYR A 83 1.22 9.86 -15.30
N MET A 84 1.27 9.49 -16.59
CA MET A 84 0.46 10.14 -17.65
C MET A 84 -0.53 9.24 -18.42
N GLN A 85 -0.84 8.02 -17.95
CA GLN A 85 -1.83 7.16 -18.61
C GLN A 85 -3.09 6.89 -17.78
N ALA A 86 -3.35 7.71 -16.76
CA ALA A 86 -4.68 7.87 -16.19
C ALA A 86 -5.26 9.18 -16.70
N SER A 87 -5.73 9.17 -17.96
CA SER A 87 -6.49 10.25 -18.60
C SER A 87 -7.77 9.68 -19.18
#